data_AF-A0A523VEU0-F1
#
_entry.id   AF-A0A523VEU0-F1
#
_cell.length_a   1.000
_cell.length_b   1.000
_cell.length_c   1.000
_cell.angle_alpha   90.00
_cell.angle_beta   90.00
_cell.angle_gamma   90.00
#
_symmetry.space_group_name_H-M   'P 1'
#
loop_
_entity.id
_entity.type
_entity.pdbx_description
1 polymer ?
#
loop_
_entity_poly.entity_id
_entity_poly.type
_entity_poly.pdbx_seq_one_letter_code
_entity_poly.pdbx_strand_id
1 'polypeptide(L)'
;MGQWFEKLPNILAGSDLRTLVKRLSMAVKEQKTIILGMGGHAIKVGLSPVILDLMERGIISGLAMNGAGIIHDLEVAMVGATSEDVESALPQGKFGMARETGEFLNGAITEGAKVGIGLGASVGKHILQASLPYARHSLLAAGARLHIPLTVHVAIGTDIIHIHPAVNGSAIGETSHRDFRIFATLVSRLEGGVYINLGSAVVLPEVFLKALTLVRNLGFEVKRFTTVDMDFMRHYRPMNNVVRRPTLEGGQGFSLIGHHEIMFPLLAAALIENLDSNKVF
;
A
#
# COMPACT_ATOMS: atom_id res chain seq x y z
N MET A 1 -2.82 27.96 5.75
CA MET A 1 -3.83 26.90 5.91
C MET A 1 -5.03 27.29 5.09
N GLY A 2 -5.44 26.44 4.16
CA GLY A 2 -6.74 26.54 3.51
C GLY A 2 -7.84 26.54 4.56
N GLN A 3 -8.80 27.43 4.38
CA GLN A 3 -9.78 27.77 5.40
C GLN A 3 -10.70 26.61 5.80
N TRP A 4 -10.69 25.49 5.07
CA TRP A 4 -11.67 24.42 5.25
C TRP A 4 -11.25 23.39 6.30
N PHE A 5 -10.05 22.81 6.20
CA PHE A 5 -9.62 21.74 7.11
C PHE A 5 -9.56 22.22 8.57
N GLU A 6 -9.09 23.45 8.79
CA GLU A 6 -9.03 24.08 10.10
C GLU A 6 -10.41 24.48 10.66
N LYS A 7 -11.50 24.35 9.91
CA LYS A 7 -12.87 24.54 10.39
C LYS A 7 -13.57 23.24 10.79
N LEU A 8 -12.96 22.08 10.55
CA LEU A 8 -13.55 20.80 10.98
C LEU A 8 -13.66 20.73 12.52
N PRO A 9 -14.75 20.21 13.11
CA PRO A 9 -14.88 20.12 14.55
C PRO A 9 -13.69 19.39 15.21
N ASN A 10 -13.11 19.99 16.25
CA ASN A 10 -11.99 19.39 16.99
C ASN A 10 -12.51 18.48 18.11
N ILE A 11 -13.24 17.43 17.74
CA ILE A 11 -13.84 16.46 18.66
C ILE A 11 -13.89 15.09 17.99
N LEU A 12 -13.69 14.02 18.78
CA LEU A 12 -13.71 12.63 18.31
C LEU A 12 -12.84 12.43 17.05
N ALA A 13 -13.39 11.83 15.99
CA ALA A 13 -12.67 11.55 14.74
C ALA A 13 -12.13 12.82 14.05
N GLY A 14 -12.75 13.98 14.25
CA GLY A 14 -12.21 15.25 13.74
C GLY A 14 -10.93 15.66 14.45
N SER A 15 -10.82 15.41 15.76
CA SER A 15 -9.59 15.61 16.52
C SER A 15 -8.50 14.59 16.13
N ASP A 16 -8.90 13.34 15.93
CA ASP A 16 -8.01 12.27 15.45
C ASP A 16 -7.41 12.60 14.08
N LEU A 17 -8.24 13.01 13.11
CA LEU A 17 -7.79 13.38 11.77
C LEU A 17 -6.81 14.56 11.79
N ARG A 18 -7.12 15.61 12.58
CA ARG A 18 -6.22 16.77 12.75
C ARG A 18 -4.87 16.37 13.36
N THR A 19 -4.91 15.50 14.35
CA THR A 19 -3.69 14.99 15.00
C THR A 19 -2.87 14.14 14.05
N LEU A 20 -3.52 13.25 13.29
CA LEU A 20 -2.88 12.43 12.27
C LEU A 20 -2.21 13.28 11.19
N VAL A 21 -2.89 14.31 10.67
CA VAL A 21 -2.32 15.24 9.67
C VAL A 21 -1.08 15.93 10.23
N LYS A 22 -1.12 16.44 11.47
CA LYS A 22 0.07 17.05 12.11
C LYS A 22 1.23 16.07 12.21
N ARG A 23 0.98 14.82 12.62
CA ARG A 23 2.02 13.79 12.76
C ARG A 23 2.60 13.36 11.42
N LEU A 24 1.78 13.21 10.38
CA LEU A 24 2.22 12.98 9.00
C LEU A 24 3.08 14.15 8.50
N SER A 25 2.64 15.39 8.69
CA SER A 25 3.41 16.57 8.31
C SER A 25 4.76 16.64 9.00
N MET A 26 4.82 16.32 10.29
CA MET A 26 6.08 16.23 11.05
C MET A 26 7.00 15.14 10.49
N ALA A 27 6.45 13.94 10.24
CA ALA A 27 7.22 12.84 9.65
C ALA A 27 7.83 13.24 8.30
N VAL A 28 7.07 13.92 7.43
CA VAL A 28 7.60 14.44 6.15
C VAL A 28 8.71 15.48 6.38
N LYS A 29 8.51 16.47 7.26
CA LYS A 29 9.51 17.52 7.54
C LYS A 29 10.80 16.97 8.11
N GLU A 30 10.70 15.96 8.99
CA GLU A 30 11.84 15.28 9.60
C GLU A 30 12.40 14.14 8.74
N GLN A 31 11.96 14.00 7.49
CA GLN A 31 12.39 12.98 6.53
C GLN A 31 12.27 11.55 7.09
N LYS A 32 11.20 11.30 7.85
CA LYS A 32 10.89 9.98 8.42
C LYS A 32 10.17 9.10 7.41
N THR A 33 10.34 7.79 7.58
CA THR A 33 9.70 6.79 6.72
C THR A 33 8.19 6.86 6.84
N ILE A 34 7.48 6.92 5.71
CA ILE A 34 6.04 6.79 5.61
C ILE A 34 5.75 5.65 4.64
N ILE A 35 5.17 4.59 5.18
CA ILE A 35 4.86 3.35 4.47
C ILE A 35 3.34 3.29 4.25
N LEU A 36 2.92 3.10 3.00
CA LEU A 36 1.53 2.79 2.66
C LEU A 36 1.37 1.29 2.45
N GLY A 37 0.73 0.61 3.39
CA GLY A 37 0.14 -0.71 3.18
C GLY A 37 -1.26 -0.58 2.57
N MET A 38 -1.58 -1.27 1.49
CA MET A 38 -2.90 -1.21 0.85
C MET A 38 -3.44 -2.54 0.30
N GLY A 39 -4.76 -2.71 0.36
CA GLY A 39 -5.46 -3.74 -0.41
C GLY A 39 -5.73 -3.31 -1.86
N GLY A 40 -5.96 -4.27 -2.76
CA GLY A 40 -6.30 -3.99 -4.16
C GLY A 40 -7.54 -3.09 -4.38
N HIS A 41 -8.46 -3.03 -3.41
CA HIS A 41 -9.66 -2.20 -3.51
C HIS A 41 -9.35 -0.70 -3.65
N ALA A 42 -8.23 -0.22 -3.08
CA ALA A 42 -7.84 1.19 -3.23
C ALA A 42 -7.57 1.56 -4.71
N ILE A 43 -7.01 0.64 -5.50
CA ILE A 43 -6.84 0.84 -6.96
C ILE A 43 -8.20 0.76 -7.65
N LYS A 44 -9.04 -0.21 -7.26
CA LYS A 44 -10.38 -0.40 -7.84
C LYS A 44 -11.27 0.84 -7.76
N VAL A 45 -11.19 1.60 -6.66
CA VAL A 45 -11.96 2.84 -6.48
C VAL A 45 -11.24 4.09 -6.99
N GLY A 46 -10.15 3.92 -7.75
CA GLY A 46 -9.50 5.02 -8.47
C GLY A 46 -8.53 5.86 -7.63
N LEU A 47 -7.97 5.34 -6.54
CA LEU A 47 -7.01 6.11 -5.71
C LEU A 47 -5.59 6.18 -6.27
N SER A 48 -5.27 5.44 -7.34
CA SER A 48 -3.91 5.44 -7.90
C SER A 48 -3.36 6.85 -8.18
N PRO A 49 -4.10 7.80 -8.83
CA PRO A 49 -3.59 9.16 -9.05
C PRO A 49 -3.24 9.91 -7.77
N VAL A 50 -4.00 9.73 -6.69
CA VAL A 50 -3.72 10.37 -5.39
C VAL A 50 -2.47 9.78 -4.75
N ILE A 51 -2.33 8.46 -4.81
CA ILE A 51 -1.14 7.76 -4.27
C ILE A 51 0.11 8.14 -5.08
N LEU A 52 -0.01 8.25 -6.41
CA LEU A 52 1.06 8.69 -7.30
C LEU A 52 1.54 10.11 -6.95
N ASP A 53 0.64 11.06 -6.75
CA ASP A 53 1.01 12.43 -6.35
C ASP A 53 1.78 12.43 -5.01
N LEU A 54 1.35 11.61 -4.04
CA LEU A 54 2.08 11.46 -2.77
C LEU A 54 3.46 10.81 -2.95
N MET A 55 3.61 9.85 -3.87
CA MET A 55 4.89 9.24 -4.22
C MET A 55 5.82 10.25 -4.90
N GLU A 56 5.31 11.01 -5.87
CA GLU A 56 6.07 12.01 -6.63
C GLU A 56 6.51 13.20 -5.76
N ARG A 57 5.72 13.54 -4.73
CA ARG A 57 6.11 14.52 -3.70
C ARG A 57 7.12 13.99 -2.69
N GLY A 58 7.50 12.71 -2.76
CA GLY A 58 8.39 12.07 -1.79
C GLY A 58 7.78 11.89 -0.40
N ILE A 59 6.44 11.97 -0.28
CA ILE A 59 5.73 11.76 0.99
C ILE A 59 5.72 10.27 1.32
N ILE A 60 5.36 9.41 0.35
CA ILE A 60 5.39 7.95 0.52
C ILE A 60 6.79 7.45 0.14
N SER A 61 7.47 6.81 1.09
CA SER A 61 8.84 6.27 0.93
C SER A 61 8.87 4.75 0.78
N GLY A 62 7.73 4.07 0.91
CA GLY A 62 7.59 2.66 0.60
C GLY A 62 6.12 2.27 0.52
N LEU A 63 5.80 1.26 -0.30
CA LEU A 63 4.43 0.77 -0.42
C LEU A 63 4.40 -0.76 -0.40
N ALA A 64 3.43 -1.30 0.32
CA ALA A 64 3.17 -2.73 0.44
C ALA A 64 1.73 -3.02 0.00
N MET A 65 1.53 -4.03 -0.84
CA MET A 65 0.19 -4.43 -1.28
C MET A 65 -0.06 -5.93 -1.12
N ASN A 66 -1.33 -6.33 -1.08
CA ASN A 66 -1.70 -7.75 -1.24
C ASN A 66 -1.62 -8.15 -2.72
N GLY A 67 -1.74 -9.45 -3.02
CA GLY A 67 -1.64 -9.95 -4.38
C GLY A 67 -2.71 -9.41 -5.34
N ALA A 68 -3.94 -9.14 -4.88
CA ALA A 68 -4.95 -8.45 -5.70
C ALA A 68 -4.48 -7.06 -6.20
N GLY A 69 -3.60 -6.37 -5.46
CA GLY A 69 -3.07 -5.06 -5.84
C GLY A 69 -2.35 -5.06 -7.19
N ILE A 70 -1.51 -6.06 -7.46
CA ILE A 70 -0.74 -6.09 -8.73
C ILE A 70 -1.62 -6.39 -9.94
N ILE A 71 -2.72 -7.11 -9.74
CA ILE A 71 -3.70 -7.42 -10.78
C ILE A 71 -4.37 -6.13 -11.22
N HIS A 72 -5.01 -5.43 -10.29
CA HIS A 72 -5.69 -4.18 -10.60
C HIS A 72 -4.72 -3.10 -11.13
N ASP A 73 -3.51 -3.02 -10.59
CA ASP A 73 -2.51 -2.06 -11.07
C ASP A 73 -2.10 -2.35 -12.53
N LEU A 74 -1.93 -3.62 -12.87
CA LEU A 74 -1.62 -4.03 -14.25
C LEU A 74 -2.79 -3.78 -15.20
N GLU A 75 -4.01 -4.11 -14.80
CA GLU A 75 -5.21 -3.83 -15.61
C GLU A 75 -5.33 -2.34 -15.91
N VAL A 76 -5.15 -1.48 -14.89
CA VAL A 76 -5.09 -0.03 -15.07
C VAL A 76 -3.97 0.36 -16.03
N ALA A 77 -2.79 -0.24 -15.93
CA ALA A 77 -1.68 0.04 -16.85
C ALA A 77 -1.97 -0.37 -18.31
N MET A 78 -2.65 -1.50 -18.51
CA MET A 78 -2.97 -2.07 -19.81
C MET A 78 -4.12 -1.34 -20.50
N VAL A 79 -5.22 -1.09 -19.79
CA VAL A 79 -6.49 -0.64 -20.41
C VAL A 79 -7.11 0.59 -19.74
N GLY A 80 -6.51 1.14 -18.68
CA GLY A 80 -6.96 2.36 -18.02
C GLY A 80 -8.13 2.17 -17.04
N ALA A 81 -8.54 0.93 -16.78
CA ALA A 81 -9.61 0.56 -15.86
C ALA A 81 -9.33 -0.82 -15.26
N THR A 82 -9.96 -1.14 -14.13
CA THR A 82 -9.96 -2.51 -13.58
C THR A 82 -11.07 -3.34 -14.25
N SER A 83 -10.78 -4.59 -14.63
CA SER A 83 -11.66 -5.40 -15.50
C SER A 83 -12.68 -6.29 -14.77
N GLU A 84 -12.72 -6.29 -13.44
CA GLU A 84 -13.49 -7.27 -12.68
C GLU A 84 -14.91 -6.80 -12.28
N ASP A 85 -15.90 -7.26 -13.05
CA ASP A 85 -17.28 -7.46 -12.56
C ASP A 85 -17.44 -8.93 -12.08
N VAL A 86 -17.30 -9.10 -10.78
CA VAL A 86 -17.35 -10.41 -10.09
C VAL A 86 -18.72 -11.07 -10.27
N GLU A 87 -19.80 -10.28 -10.20
CA GLU A 87 -21.16 -10.80 -10.13
C GLU A 87 -21.59 -11.43 -11.46
N SER A 88 -21.21 -10.83 -12.59
CA SER A 88 -21.55 -11.32 -13.91
C SER A 88 -20.65 -12.47 -14.41
N ALA A 89 -19.40 -12.55 -13.95
CA ALA A 89 -18.41 -13.51 -14.46
C ALA A 89 -18.35 -14.84 -13.68
N LEU A 90 -18.75 -14.85 -12.41
CA LEU A 90 -18.67 -16.04 -11.54
C LEU A 90 -19.51 -17.23 -12.04
N PRO A 91 -20.79 -17.08 -12.47
CA PRO A 91 -21.61 -18.22 -12.89
C PRO A 91 -21.05 -18.98 -14.09
N GLN A 92 -20.24 -18.31 -14.93
CA GLN A 92 -19.63 -18.91 -16.11
C GLN A 92 -18.23 -19.48 -15.85
N GLY A 93 -17.71 -19.39 -14.62
CA GLY A 93 -16.34 -19.77 -14.30
C GLY A 93 -15.27 -18.92 -15.00
N LYS A 94 -15.64 -17.73 -15.50
CA LYS A 94 -14.75 -16.84 -16.26
C LYS A 94 -14.11 -15.75 -15.41
N PHE A 95 -14.52 -15.64 -14.14
CA PHE A 95 -13.94 -14.67 -13.21
C PHE A 95 -12.43 -14.88 -13.11
N GLY A 96 -11.66 -13.83 -13.41
CA GLY A 96 -10.20 -13.87 -13.36
C GLY A 96 -9.49 -14.60 -14.50
N MET A 97 -10.18 -14.96 -15.57
CA MET A 97 -9.63 -15.79 -16.67
C MET A 97 -9.02 -14.98 -17.82
N ALA A 98 -8.69 -13.70 -17.59
CA ALA A 98 -8.00 -12.87 -18.60
C ALA A 98 -6.59 -13.41 -18.85
N ARG A 99 -6.36 -13.93 -20.07
CA ARG A 99 -5.11 -14.59 -20.44
C ARG A 99 -3.93 -13.64 -20.37
N GLU A 100 -4.10 -12.42 -20.87
CA GLU A 100 -3.07 -11.39 -20.96
C GLU A 100 -2.54 -10.99 -19.58
N THR A 101 -3.44 -10.74 -18.62
CA THR A 101 -3.09 -10.42 -17.23
C THR A 101 -2.38 -11.59 -16.56
N GLY A 102 -2.89 -12.81 -16.73
CA GLY A 102 -2.32 -14.03 -16.17
C GLY A 102 -0.93 -14.37 -16.70
N GLU A 103 -0.74 -14.31 -18.02
CA GLU A 103 0.54 -14.54 -18.69
C GLU A 103 1.58 -13.49 -18.29
N PHE A 104 1.20 -12.20 -18.30
CA PHE A 104 2.10 -11.11 -17.96
C PHE A 104 2.62 -11.22 -16.52
N LEU A 105 1.72 -11.35 -15.54
CA LEU A 105 2.10 -11.38 -14.13
C LEU A 105 2.91 -12.63 -13.78
N ASN A 106 2.48 -13.82 -14.23
CA ASN A 106 3.23 -15.04 -13.96
C ASN A 106 4.61 -15.04 -14.64
N GLY A 107 4.72 -14.45 -15.83
CA GLY A 107 6.00 -14.21 -16.49
C GLY A 107 6.92 -13.31 -15.66
N ALA A 108 6.42 -12.16 -15.22
CA ALA A 108 7.16 -11.22 -14.39
C ALA A 108 7.58 -11.81 -13.03
N ILE A 109 6.72 -12.60 -12.40
CA ILE A 109 7.01 -13.29 -11.13
C ILE A 109 8.12 -14.34 -11.33
N THR A 110 8.01 -15.15 -12.39
CA THR A 110 9.00 -16.17 -12.71
C THR A 110 10.37 -15.56 -13.02
N GLU A 111 10.40 -14.45 -13.77
CA GLU A 111 11.63 -13.73 -14.05
C GLU A 111 12.22 -13.09 -12.80
N GLY A 112 11.37 -12.50 -11.95
CA GLY A 112 11.77 -11.94 -10.66
C GLY A 112 12.47 -12.95 -9.76
N ALA A 113 11.95 -14.18 -9.71
CA ALA A 113 12.56 -15.28 -8.98
C ALA A 113 13.93 -15.67 -9.56
N LYS A 114 14.06 -15.76 -10.89
CA LYS A 114 15.32 -16.11 -11.57
C LYS A 114 16.43 -15.11 -11.30
N VAL A 115 16.12 -13.81 -11.31
CA VAL A 115 17.11 -12.75 -11.10
C VAL A 115 17.23 -12.30 -9.64
N GLY A 116 16.50 -12.94 -8.73
CA GLY A 116 16.59 -12.69 -7.30
C GLY A 116 16.12 -11.30 -6.88
N ILE A 117 14.98 -10.84 -7.40
CA ILE A 117 14.32 -9.60 -6.98
C ILE A 117 12.92 -9.87 -6.42
N GLY A 118 12.42 -8.92 -5.63
CA GLY A 118 11.09 -8.99 -5.03
C GLY A 118 9.97 -8.92 -6.07
N LEU A 119 8.77 -9.39 -5.71
CA LEU A 119 7.63 -9.47 -6.61
C LEU A 119 7.22 -8.07 -7.09
N GLY A 120 7.03 -7.12 -6.17
CA GLY A 120 6.64 -5.75 -6.51
C GLY A 120 7.65 -5.07 -7.43
N ALA A 121 8.95 -5.19 -7.14
CA ALA A 121 10.02 -4.67 -7.99
C ALA A 121 10.03 -5.33 -9.38
N SER A 122 9.83 -6.65 -9.46
CA SER A 122 9.81 -7.36 -10.74
C SER A 122 8.66 -6.92 -11.62
N VAL A 123 7.43 -6.89 -11.08
CA VAL A 123 6.25 -6.49 -11.83
C VAL A 123 6.34 -5.03 -12.26
N GLY A 124 6.77 -4.12 -11.38
CA GLY A 124 6.96 -2.71 -11.73
C GLY A 124 7.95 -2.50 -12.86
N LYS A 125 9.07 -3.25 -12.86
CA LYS A 125 10.05 -3.23 -13.95
C LYS A 125 9.44 -3.72 -15.27
N HIS A 126 8.68 -4.81 -15.25
CA HIS A 126 8.03 -5.35 -16.45
C HIS A 126 6.99 -4.39 -17.02
N ILE A 127 6.16 -3.78 -16.18
CA ILE A 127 5.16 -2.77 -16.62
C ILE A 127 5.87 -1.59 -17.28
N LEU A 128 6.92 -1.08 -16.63
CA LEU A 128 7.69 0.06 -17.15
C LEU A 128 8.36 -0.25 -18.50
N GLN A 129 8.87 -1.48 -18.68
CA GLN A 129 9.50 -1.92 -19.93
C GLN A 129 8.50 -2.21 -21.05
N ALA A 130 7.31 -2.71 -20.71
CA ALA A 130 6.27 -3.08 -21.68
C ALA A 130 5.63 -1.88 -22.39
N SER A 131 5.92 -0.64 -21.97
CA SER A 131 5.40 0.59 -22.59
C SER A 131 3.87 0.60 -22.74
N LEU A 132 3.17 0.08 -21.74
CA LEU A 132 1.70 0.00 -21.74
C LEU A 132 1.07 1.40 -21.82
N PRO A 133 -0.07 1.57 -22.52
CA PRO A 133 -0.63 2.88 -22.84
C PRO A 133 -1.00 3.74 -21.63
N TYR A 134 -1.30 3.10 -20.50
CA TYR A 134 -1.68 3.76 -19.25
C TYR A 134 -0.67 3.50 -18.12
N ALA A 135 0.57 3.08 -18.44
CA ALA A 135 1.62 2.81 -17.43
C ALA A 135 1.90 3.97 -16.48
N ARG A 136 1.62 5.22 -16.90
CA ARG A 136 1.72 6.42 -16.03
C ARG A 136 0.77 6.38 -14.82
N HIS A 137 -0.29 5.58 -14.86
CA HIS A 137 -1.26 5.41 -13.78
C HIS A 137 -0.97 4.20 -12.88
N SER A 138 0.06 3.42 -13.19
CA SER A 138 0.48 2.26 -12.39
C SER A 138 1.40 2.68 -11.24
N LEU A 139 1.02 2.24 -10.03
CA LEU A 139 1.82 2.39 -8.82
C LEU A 139 3.12 1.58 -8.93
N LEU A 140 3.07 0.37 -9.50
CA LEU A 140 4.24 -0.48 -9.70
C LEU A 140 5.25 0.12 -10.67
N ALA A 141 4.77 0.64 -11.81
CA ALA A 141 5.63 1.35 -12.76
C ALA A 141 6.24 2.62 -12.13
N ALA A 142 5.45 3.36 -11.34
CA ALA A 142 5.93 4.54 -10.64
C ALA A 142 6.99 4.22 -9.58
N GLY A 143 6.82 3.15 -8.79
CA GLY A 143 7.86 2.77 -7.83
C GLY A 143 9.14 2.31 -8.49
N ALA A 144 9.06 1.61 -9.62
CA ALA A 144 10.24 1.27 -10.43
C ALA A 144 10.94 2.53 -10.97
N ARG A 145 10.18 3.52 -11.48
CA ARG A 145 10.69 4.81 -12.00
C ARG A 145 11.30 5.70 -10.92
N LEU A 146 10.65 5.80 -9.76
CA LEU A 146 11.02 6.68 -8.64
C LEU A 146 11.98 6.01 -7.64
N HIS A 147 12.33 4.75 -7.87
CA HIS A 147 13.13 3.92 -6.95
C HIS A 147 12.53 3.81 -5.54
N ILE A 148 11.20 3.79 -5.45
CA ILE A 148 10.46 3.57 -4.19
C ILE A 148 10.28 2.05 -4.01
N PRO A 149 10.70 1.47 -2.87
CA PRO A 149 10.51 0.05 -2.62
C PRO A 149 9.03 -0.33 -2.60
N LEU A 150 8.67 -1.27 -3.46
CA LEU A 150 7.34 -1.85 -3.58
C LEU A 150 7.36 -3.33 -3.29
N THR A 151 6.52 -3.74 -2.33
CA THR A 151 6.44 -5.13 -1.88
C THR A 151 5.03 -5.68 -2.06
N VAL A 152 4.93 -6.94 -2.42
CA VAL A 152 3.66 -7.65 -2.65
C VAL A 152 3.64 -8.89 -1.77
N HIS A 153 2.62 -8.98 -0.93
CA HIS A 153 2.45 -10.07 0.02
C HIS A 153 1.29 -10.95 -0.41
N VAL A 154 1.64 -12.10 -0.99
CA VAL A 154 0.68 -13.01 -1.60
C VAL A 154 0.05 -13.94 -0.57
N ALA A 155 -1.28 -14.05 -0.59
CA ALA A 155 -2.02 -15.14 0.04
C ALA A 155 -2.34 -16.17 -1.05
N ILE A 156 -1.70 -17.34 -0.99
CA ILE A 156 -1.80 -18.33 -2.07
C ILE A 156 -3.25 -18.84 -2.18
N GLY A 157 -3.78 -18.87 -3.40
CA GLY A 157 -5.16 -19.27 -3.70
C GLY A 157 -6.19 -18.13 -3.63
N THR A 158 -5.81 -16.90 -3.25
CA THR A 158 -6.75 -15.77 -3.23
C THR A 158 -6.84 -15.01 -4.55
N ASP A 159 -5.71 -14.95 -5.26
CA ASP A 159 -5.57 -14.12 -6.46
C ASP A 159 -5.81 -14.93 -7.75
N ILE A 160 -6.41 -14.29 -8.77
CA ILE A 160 -6.80 -14.95 -10.02
C ILE A 160 -5.62 -15.55 -10.80
N ILE A 161 -4.41 -15.02 -10.60
CA ILE A 161 -3.21 -15.53 -11.26
C ILE A 161 -2.78 -16.91 -10.73
N HIS A 162 -3.31 -17.37 -9.59
CA HIS A 162 -3.00 -18.67 -9.00
C HIS A 162 -3.67 -19.85 -9.70
N ILE A 163 -4.77 -19.60 -10.41
CA ILE A 163 -5.51 -20.63 -11.15
C ILE A 163 -5.12 -20.65 -12.65
N HIS A 164 -4.18 -19.80 -13.05
CA HIS A 164 -3.68 -19.73 -14.42
C HIS A 164 -2.67 -20.87 -14.71
N PRO A 165 -2.67 -21.53 -15.88
CA PRO A 165 -1.76 -22.63 -16.19
C PRO A 165 -0.26 -22.27 -16.12
N ALA A 166 0.08 -20.99 -16.30
CA ALA A 166 1.45 -20.49 -16.20
C ALA A 166 1.93 -20.25 -14.76
N VAL A 167 1.11 -20.54 -13.74
CA VAL A 167 1.46 -20.30 -12.34
C VAL A 167 2.70 -21.09 -11.91
N ASN A 168 3.63 -20.42 -11.25
CA ASN A 168 4.77 -21.06 -10.60
C ASN A 168 4.76 -20.74 -9.11
N GLY A 169 4.25 -21.68 -8.30
CA GLY A 169 4.13 -21.51 -6.85
C GLY A 169 5.48 -21.29 -6.13
N SER A 170 6.56 -21.89 -6.63
CA SER A 170 7.90 -21.66 -6.08
C SER A 170 8.38 -20.23 -6.34
N ALA A 171 8.17 -19.70 -7.54
CA ALA A 171 8.51 -18.33 -7.88
C ALA A 171 7.69 -17.31 -7.07
N ILE A 172 6.39 -17.56 -6.89
CA ILE A 172 5.52 -16.74 -6.03
C ILE A 172 6.05 -16.74 -4.59
N GLY A 173 6.33 -17.91 -4.02
CA GLY A 173 6.85 -18.04 -2.66
C GLY A 173 8.18 -17.32 -2.46
N GLU A 174 9.13 -17.53 -3.37
CA GLU A 174 10.46 -16.89 -3.31
C GLU A 174 10.36 -15.35 -3.38
N THR A 175 9.64 -14.84 -4.38
CA THR A 175 9.54 -13.38 -4.61
C THR A 175 8.74 -12.67 -3.53
N SER A 176 7.63 -13.27 -3.06
CA SER A 176 6.82 -12.75 -1.95
C SER A 176 7.58 -12.78 -0.61
N HIS A 177 8.35 -13.84 -0.33
CA HIS A 177 9.19 -13.88 0.86
C HIS A 177 10.36 -12.89 0.80
N ARG A 178 10.91 -12.66 -0.40
CA ARG A 178 11.90 -11.60 -0.60
C ARG A 178 11.31 -10.21 -0.34
N ASP A 179 10.11 -9.97 -0.82
CA ASP A 179 9.34 -8.76 -0.52
C ASP A 179 9.08 -8.59 0.97
N PHE A 180 8.82 -9.66 1.73
CA PHE A 180 8.77 -9.59 3.20
C PHE A 180 10.07 -9.08 3.83
N ARG A 181 11.24 -9.51 3.34
CA ARG A 181 12.54 -9.02 3.86
C ARG A 181 12.79 -7.55 3.50
N ILE A 182 12.39 -7.13 2.30
CA ILE A 182 12.46 -5.72 1.87
C ILE A 182 11.53 -4.88 2.76
N PHE A 183 10.30 -5.35 2.99
CA PHE A 183 9.34 -4.68 3.84
C PHE A 183 9.82 -4.58 5.30
N ALA A 184 10.42 -5.64 5.85
CA ALA A 184 11.05 -5.58 7.16
C ALA A 184 12.16 -4.51 7.23
N THR A 185 12.92 -4.31 6.14
CA THR A 185 13.90 -3.22 6.06
C THR A 185 13.24 -1.84 6.14
N LEU A 186 12.10 -1.63 5.47
CA LEU A 186 11.31 -0.40 5.62
C LEU A 186 10.82 -0.21 7.06
N VAL A 187 10.27 -1.27 7.66
CA VAL A 187 9.75 -1.24 9.04
C VAL A 187 10.86 -0.96 10.07
N SER A 188 12.09 -1.40 9.81
CA SER A 188 13.25 -1.11 10.67
C SER A 188 13.57 0.40 10.79
N ARG A 189 13.08 1.21 9.83
CA ARG A 189 13.27 2.67 9.76
C ARG A 189 12.03 3.45 10.17
N LEU A 190 11.06 2.80 10.82
CA LEU A 190 9.76 3.39 11.12
C LEU A 190 9.76 4.28 12.36
N GLU A 191 10.85 4.34 13.13
CA GLU A 191 10.96 5.23 14.29
C GLU A 191 10.79 6.71 13.91
N GLY A 192 9.82 7.38 14.56
CA GLY A 192 9.34 8.71 14.18
C GLY A 192 8.48 8.74 12.90
N GLY A 193 8.37 7.62 12.19
CA GLY A 193 7.66 7.47 10.93
C GLY A 193 6.18 7.12 11.07
N VAL A 194 5.57 6.74 9.94
CA VAL A 194 4.14 6.42 9.84
C VAL A 194 3.91 5.16 9.02
N TYR A 195 3.05 4.26 9.50
CA TYR A 195 2.50 3.15 8.72
C TYR A 195 0.98 3.35 8.53
N ILE A 196 0.56 3.43 7.27
CA ILE A 196 -0.85 3.55 6.87
C ILE A 196 -1.31 2.19 6.37
N ASN A 197 -2.40 1.64 6.94
CA ASN A 197 -3.09 0.46 6.42
C ASN A 197 -4.39 0.89 5.74
N LEU A 198 -4.44 0.81 4.42
CA LEU A 198 -5.58 1.23 3.59
C LEU A 198 -6.30 -0.01 3.02
N GLY A 199 -7.40 -0.41 3.66
CA GLY A 199 -8.29 -1.45 3.14
C GLY A 199 -7.73 -2.88 3.12
N SER A 200 -6.76 -3.19 3.97
CA SER A 200 -6.30 -4.57 4.18
C SER A 200 -6.76 -5.10 5.53
N ALA A 201 -7.76 -5.98 5.53
CA ALA A 201 -8.34 -6.51 6.75
C ALA A 201 -7.50 -7.62 7.43
N VAL A 202 -6.62 -8.30 6.68
CA VAL A 202 -5.87 -9.47 7.19
C VAL A 202 -4.41 -9.47 6.75
N VAL A 203 -4.13 -9.55 5.45
CA VAL A 203 -2.79 -9.85 4.93
C VAL A 203 -1.74 -8.85 5.41
N LEU A 204 -1.95 -7.56 5.17
CA LEU A 204 -0.96 -6.55 5.56
C LEU A 204 -0.89 -6.29 7.07
N PRO A 205 -2.00 -6.28 7.84
CA PRO A 205 -1.93 -6.27 9.30
C PRO A 205 -1.06 -7.41 9.88
N GLU A 206 -1.19 -8.63 9.33
CA GLU A 206 -0.37 -9.76 9.76
C GLU A 206 1.09 -9.58 9.36
N VAL A 207 1.35 -9.24 8.08
CA VAL A 207 2.71 -8.99 7.58
C VAL A 207 3.42 -7.89 8.39
N PHE A 208 2.75 -6.78 8.64
CA PHE A 208 3.24 -5.67 9.44
C PHE A 208 3.65 -6.10 10.84
N LEU A 209 2.77 -6.84 11.53
CA LEU A 209 3.09 -7.31 12.88
C LEU A 209 4.29 -8.26 12.89
N LYS A 210 4.45 -9.13 11.88
CA LYS A 210 5.60 -10.05 11.78
C LYS A 210 6.90 -9.31 11.47
N ALA A 211 6.84 -8.33 10.56
CA ALA A 211 7.97 -7.47 10.25
C ALA A 211 8.41 -6.67 11.49
N LEU A 212 7.46 -6.07 12.22
CA LEU A 212 7.75 -5.31 13.45
C LEU A 212 8.40 -6.20 14.53
N THR A 213 7.85 -7.40 14.75
CA THR A 213 8.44 -8.37 15.67
C THR A 213 9.87 -8.74 15.27
N LEU A 214 10.10 -9.02 13.98
CA LEU A 214 11.42 -9.35 13.46
C LEU A 214 12.42 -8.22 13.70
N VAL A 215 12.08 -6.97 13.34
CA VAL A 215 13.04 -5.86 13.47
C VAL A 215 13.35 -5.52 14.93
N ARG A 216 12.35 -5.61 15.82
CA ARG A 216 12.58 -5.44 17.26
C ARG A 216 13.47 -6.55 17.82
N ASN A 217 13.25 -7.80 17.39
CA ASN A 217 14.09 -8.94 17.78
C ASN A 217 15.54 -8.78 17.29
N LEU A 218 15.75 -8.10 16.16
CA LEU A 218 17.07 -7.77 15.64
C LEU A 218 17.70 -6.52 16.30
N GLY A 219 17.04 -5.89 17.28
CA GLY A 219 17.57 -4.78 18.06
C GLY A 219 17.31 -3.38 17.48
N PHE A 220 16.52 -3.25 16.41
CA PHE A 220 16.15 -1.93 15.89
C PHE A 220 15.20 -1.21 16.85
N GLU A 221 15.47 0.06 17.16
CA GLU A 221 14.58 0.90 17.95
C GLU A 221 13.39 1.32 17.09
N VAL A 222 12.27 0.61 17.21
CA VAL A 222 11.00 0.92 16.53
C VAL A 222 9.87 0.90 17.55
N LYS A 223 9.71 2.00 18.28
CA LYS A 223 8.79 2.14 19.42
C LYS A 223 7.86 3.33 19.31
N ARG A 224 8.37 4.48 18.85
CA ARG A 224 7.60 5.73 18.74
C ARG A 224 7.32 6.05 17.28
N PHE A 225 6.21 5.54 16.79
CA PHE A 225 5.76 5.79 15.42
C PHE A 225 4.24 5.92 15.38
N THR A 226 3.74 6.41 14.25
CA THR A 226 2.30 6.57 14.04
C THR A 226 1.77 5.41 13.22
N THR A 227 0.60 4.91 13.56
CA THR A 227 -0.14 3.99 12.69
C THR A 227 -1.52 4.53 12.42
N VAL A 228 -2.05 4.25 11.23
CA VAL A 228 -3.45 4.52 10.91
C VAL A 228 -4.03 3.32 10.16
N ASP A 229 -5.22 2.92 10.56
CA ASP A 229 -6.05 1.98 9.82
C ASP A 229 -7.22 2.73 9.18
N MET A 230 -7.43 2.50 7.88
CA MET A 230 -8.53 3.08 7.10
C MET A 230 -9.31 1.97 6.43
N ASP A 231 -10.57 1.79 6.81
CA ASP A 231 -11.44 0.73 6.29
C ASP A 231 -12.92 1.14 6.36
N PHE A 232 -13.78 0.45 5.62
CA PHE A 232 -15.23 0.70 5.60
C PHE A 232 -15.88 0.33 6.93
N MET A 233 -15.27 -0.63 7.63
CA MET A 233 -15.75 -1.12 8.92
C MET A 233 -14.58 -1.47 9.84
N ARG A 234 -14.85 -1.53 11.14
CA ARG A 234 -13.82 -1.85 12.13
C ARG A 234 -13.56 -3.35 12.18
N HIS A 235 -12.34 -3.77 11.80
CA HIS A 235 -11.92 -5.17 11.83
C HIS A 235 -11.03 -5.49 13.05
N TYR A 236 -11.12 -6.73 13.56
CA TYR A 236 -10.32 -7.16 14.73
C TYR A 236 -8.81 -7.10 14.45
N ARG A 237 -8.35 -7.62 13.31
CA ARG A 237 -6.90 -7.70 13.02
C ARG A 237 -6.26 -6.34 12.83
N PRO A 238 -6.77 -5.40 12.01
CA PRO A 238 -6.18 -4.08 11.90
C PRO A 238 -6.22 -3.31 13.22
N MET A 239 -7.34 -3.39 13.98
CA MET A 239 -7.41 -2.74 15.30
C MET A 239 -6.34 -3.24 16.28
N ASN A 240 -6.03 -4.54 16.28
CA ASN A 240 -5.04 -5.08 17.20
C ASN A 240 -3.61 -4.96 16.66
N ASN A 241 -3.41 -5.32 15.39
CA ASN A 241 -2.09 -5.53 14.79
C ASN A 241 -1.54 -4.30 14.07
N VAL A 242 -2.36 -3.27 13.83
CA VAL A 242 -1.94 -1.97 13.30
C VAL A 242 -2.12 -0.89 14.35
N VAL A 243 -3.33 -0.76 14.91
CA VAL A 243 -3.69 0.41 15.74
C VAL A 243 -3.23 0.29 17.20
N ARG A 244 -3.36 -0.88 17.85
CA ARG A 244 -3.13 -1.01 19.30
C ARG A 244 -1.74 -1.53 19.67
N ARG A 245 -1.45 -2.80 19.35
CA ARG A 245 -0.23 -3.50 19.82
C ARG A 245 1.06 -2.85 19.34
N PRO A 246 1.18 -2.39 18.07
CA PRO A 246 2.43 -1.80 17.57
C PRO A 246 2.87 -0.55 18.35
N THR A 247 1.91 0.24 18.84
CA THR A 247 2.14 1.57 19.39
C THR A 247 2.16 1.62 20.92
N LEU A 248 2.05 0.48 21.62
CA LEU A 248 1.99 0.42 23.10
C LEU A 248 3.21 1.04 23.80
N GLU A 249 4.38 1.02 23.16
CA GLU A 249 5.65 1.48 23.74
C GLU A 249 5.97 2.96 23.45
N GLY A 250 5.00 3.75 22.99
CA GLY A 250 5.15 5.21 22.81
C GLY A 250 4.75 5.75 21.45
N GLY A 251 4.14 4.92 20.60
CA GLY A 251 3.52 5.36 19.35
C GLY A 251 2.09 5.87 19.54
N GLN A 252 1.43 6.21 18.44
CA GLN A 252 0.01 6.56 18.44
C GLN A 252 -0.70 5.92 17.24
N GLY A 253 -1.77 5.17 17.52
CA GLY A 253 -2.58 4.51 16.50
C GLY A 253 -3.91 5.21 16.29
N PHE A 254 -4.33 5.31 15.03
CA PHE A 254 -5.59 5.91 14.61
C PHE A 254 -6.45 4.90 13.83
N SER A 255 -7.77 5.05 13.88
CA SER A 255 -8.72 4.26 13.08
C SER A 255 -9.73 5.21 12.45
N LEU A 256 -9.72 5.30 11.13
CA LEU A 256 -10.64 6.12 10.34
C LEU A 256 -11.59 5.19 9.58
N ILE A 257 -12.88 5.24 9.92
CA ILE A 257 -13.90 4.39 9.30
C ILE A 257 -14.66 5.19 8.25
N GLY A 258 -14.66 4.71 7.01
CA GLY A 258 -15.35 5.34 5.89
C GLY A 258 -14.81 4.89 4.53
N HIS A 259 -15.54 5.23 3.48
CA HIS A 259 -15.20 4.92 2.09
C HIS A 259 -13.82 5.48 1.69
N HIS A 260 -13.00 4.69 1.01
CA HIS A 260 -11.60 5.01 0.73
C HIS A 260 -11.49 6.15 -0.28
N GLU A 261 -12.35 6.11 -1.30
CA GLU A 261 -12.54 7.10 -2.35
C GLU A 261 -12.92 8.49 -1.83
N ILE A 262 -13.29 8.59 -0.56
CA ILE A 262 -13.55 9.86 0.15
C ILE A 262 -12.43 10.13 1.16
N MET A 263 -12.17 9.17 2.05
CA MET A 263 -11.33 9.37 3.23
C MET A 263 -9.85 9.57 2.90
N PHE A 264 -9.30 8.77 1.98
CA PHE A 264 -7.87 8.86 1.65
C PHE A 264 -7.53 10.14 0.86
N PRO A 265 -8.33 10.57 -0.15
CA PRO A 265 -8.15 11.87 -0.79
C PRO A 265 -8.26 13.04 0.18
N LEU A 266 -9.20 13.01 1.13
CA LEU A 266 -9.31 14.05 2.15
C LEU A 266 -8.06 14.13 3.04
N LEU A 267 -7.53 12.98 3.46
CA LEU A 267 -6.27 12.93 4.23
C LEU A 267 -5.09 13.46 3.41
N ALA A 268 -4.97 13.04 2.15
CA ALA A 268 -3.91 13.48 1.25
C ALA A 268 -3.96 14.99 1.01
N ALA A 269 -5.14 15.54 0.69
CA ALA A 269 -5.34 16.96 0.49
C ALA A 269 -5.00 17.77 1.75
N ALA A 270 -5.49 17.34 2.92
CA ALA A 270 -5.20 18.01 4.19
C ALA A 270 -3.70 18.00 4.53
N LEU A 271 -3.00 16.89 4.25
CA LEU A 271 -1.56 16.77 4.45
C LEU A 271 -0.79 17.72 3.51
N ILE A 272 -1.07 17.69 2.21
CA ILE A 272 -0.42 18.55 1.21
C ILE A 272 -0.61 20.02 1.56
N GLU A 273 -1.84 20.41 1.88
CA GLU A 273 -2.18 21.78 2.26
C GLU A 273 -1.45 22.23 3.54
N ASN A 274 -1.32 21.33 4.52
CA ASN A 274 -0.60 21.59 5.76
C ASN A 274 0.91 21.74 5.51
N LEU A 275 1.49 20.96 4.60
CA LEU A 275 2.90 21.07 4.22
C LEU A 275 3.18 22.39 3.49
N ASP A 276 2.33 22.78 2.53
CA ASP A 276 2.55 24.01 1.75
C ASP A 276 2.33 25.27 2.58
N SER A 277 1.37 25.26 3.51
CA SER A 277 1.15 26.38 4.44
C SER A 277 2.35 26.67 5.35
N ASN A 278 3.21 25.68 5.58
CA ASN A 278 4.37 25.78 6.45
C ASN A 278 5.67 26.11 5.68
N LYS A 279 5.64 26.22 4.35
CA LYS A 279 6.77 26.69 3.53
C LYS A 279 6.83 28.22 3.41
N VAL A 280 5.79 28.92 3.89
CA VAL A 280 5.68 30.39 3.84
C VAL A 280 6.23 30.98 5.14
N PHE A 281 7.52 30.79 5.45
CA PHE A 281 8.30 31.59 6.41
C PHE A 281 9.79 31.47 6.10
#